data_AF-M1Q1V5-F1
#
_entry.id   AF-M1Q1V5-F1
#
_cell.length_a   1.000
_cell.length_b   1.000
_cell.length_c   1.000
_cell.angle_alpha   90.00
_cell.angle_beta   90.00
_cell.angle_gamma   90.00
#
_symmetry.space_group_name_H-M   'P 1'
#
loop_
_entity.id
_entity.type
_entity.pdbx_description
1 polymer ?
#
loop_
_entity_poly.entity_id
_entity_poly.type
_entity_poly.pdbx_seq_one_letter_code
_entity_poly.pdbx_strand_id
1 'polypeptide(L)'
;MTDIIPENVNNSKITIICSAPDLASQNIKNHLLNLTEWKNLELPPESGFSAARESIDGKFRLVDIEEIHVFQDGLDRKLEAAGLPASLIIFASKHRSKEEINSLTVHCTGNPSGEARLGGHPKELAVSSPAAMKSILSGMKKLAGEKGLKYDVTLEVTHHGPTELSVPSIYAEIGSTEKQWEDPDAGEVAAKSILAVSLEKVPVAVGFGGGHYAMRQTGLLLETKISFGHNFPKYQLEFVDEALVRQAVEKSGAEFAYFDRKSMKSEDRKKISEILEKLGLRVLKESEIRENYGLDD
;
A
#
# COMPACT_ATOMS: atom_id res chain seq x y z
N MET A 1 11.95 -41.06 -21.42
CA MET A 1 12.37 -39.75 -20.87
C MET A 1 11.09 -39.00 -20.58
N THR A 2 10.64 -39.10 -19.33
CA THR A 2 9.49 -38.36 -18.82
C THR A 2 9.99 -36.97 -18.48
N ASP A 3 9.56 -35.98 -19.24
CA ASP A 3 9.78 -34.58 -18.94
C ASP A 3 9.11 -34.24 -17.61
N ILE A 4 9.92 -34.16 -16.56
CA ILE A 4 9.52 -33.57 -15.29
C ILE A 4 9.47 -32.06 -15.55
N ILE A 5 8.30 -31.58 -15.96
CA ILE A 5 7.97 -30.17 -15.85
C ILE A 5 7.96 -29.88 -14.35
N PRO A 6 8.78 -28.95 -13.82
CA PRO A 6 8.72 -28.60 -12.42
C PRO A 6 7.31 -28.07 -12.12
N GLU A 7 6.64 -28.62 -11.11
CA GLU A 7 5.30 -28.20 -10.62
C GLU A 7 5.24 -26.74 -10.11
N ASN A 8 6.29 -25.93 -10.29
CA ASN A 8 6.45 -24.63 -9.66
C ASN A 8 6.10 -23.42 -10.53
N VAL A 9 5.23 -23.57 -11.53
CA VAL A 9 4.69 -22.42 -12.25
C VAL A 9 3.39 -21.96 -11.57
N ASN A 10 3.58 -21.07 -10.59
CA ASN A 10 2.64 -20.13 -9.95
C ASN A 10 2.04 -20.48 -8.56
N ASN A 11 2.89 -20.81 -7.59
CA ASN A 11 2.52 -20.92 -6.15
C ASN A 11 2.57 -19.56 -5.39
N SER A 12 2.81 -18.44 -6.09
CA SER A 12 2.85 -17.12 -5.45
C SER A 12 1.43 -16.66 -5.08
N LYS A 13 1.24 -16.21 -3.83
CA LYS A 13 -0.07 -15.82 -3.29
C LYS A 13 -0.05 -14.40 -2.73
N ILE A 14 -1.24 -13.81 -2.55
CA ILE A 14 -1.36 -12.55 -1.81
C ILE A 14 -1.08 -12.85 -0.34
N THR A 15 -0.04 -12.25 0.20
CA THR A 15 0.43 -12.52 1.57
C THR A 15 0.12 -11.32 2.46
N ILE A 16 -0.69 -11.55 3.49
CA ILE A 16 -1.05 -10.58 4.51
C ILE A 16 -0.08 -10.75 5.68
N ILE A 17 0.61 -9.68 6.05
CA ILE A 17 1.58 -9.66 7.15
C ILE A 17 0.92 -9.07 8.38
N CYS A 18 0.97 -9.83 9.49
CA CYS A 18 0.49 -9.39 10.78
C CYS A 18 1.66 -9.34 11.79
N SER A 19 1.80 -8.22 12.48
CA SER A 19 2.89 -7.97 13.43
C SER A 19 2.38 -8.10 14.87
N ALA A 20 3.00 -8.99 15.65
CA ALA A 20 2.64 -9.22 17.05
C ALA A 20 2.66 -7.94 17.93
N PRO A 21 3.65 -7.03 17.84
CA PRO A 21 3.67 -5.80 18.64
C PRO A 21 2.69 -4.70 18.17
N ASP A 22 1.85 -4.98 17.17
CA ASP A 22 0.92 -4.01 16.60
C ASP A 22 -0.54 -4.36 16.91
N LEU A 23 -1.19 -3.54 17.75
CA LEU A 23 -2.57 -3.75 18.19
C LEU A 23 -3.58 -3.71 17.03
N ALA A 24 -3.43 -2.80 16.06
CA ALA A 24 -4.32 -2.74 14.91
C ALA A 24 -4.11 -3.96 14.01
N SER A 25 -2.86 -4.39 13.85
CA SER A 25 -2.52 -5.61 13.12
C SER A 25 -3.17 -6.85 13.75
N GLN A 26 -3.11 -7.00 15.08
CA GLN A 26 -3.76 -8.10 15.79
C GLN A 26 -5.29 -8.02 15.70
N ASN A 27 -5.86 -6.81 15.75
CA ASN A 27 -7.29 -6.59 15.55
C ASN A 27 -7.72 -7.06 14.14
N ILE A 28 -7.08 -6.55 13.09
CA ILE A 28 -7.35 -6.95 11.70
C ILE A 28 -7.19 -8.47 11.53
N LYS A 29 -6.11 -9.04 12.06
CA LYS A 29 -5.84 -10.49 12.04
C LYS A 29 -6.98 -11.29 12.64
N ASN A 30 -7.49 -10.89 13.81
CA ASN A 30 -8.60 -11.59 14.46
C ASN A 30 -9.83 -11.63 13.56
N HIS A 31 -10.14 -10.54 12.86
CA HIS A 31 -11.22 -10.52 11.88
C HIS A 31 -10.92 -11.36 10.64
N LEU A 32 -9.70 -11.32 10.09
CA LEU A 32 -9.29 -12.17 8.97
C LEU A 32 -9.46 -13.66 9.27
N LEU A 33 -9.07 -14.10 10.47
CA LEU A 33 -9.21 -15.48 10.93
C LEU A 33 -10.66 -15.94 11.09
N ASN A 34 -11.59 -15.01 11.30
CA ASN A 34 -13.02 -15.30 11.48
C ASN A 34 -13.84 -15.19 10.19
N LEU A 35 -13.32 -14.55 9.14
CA LEU A 35 -14.04 -14.29 7.89
C LEU A 35 -13.92 -15.41 6.85
N THR A 36 -12.95 -16.30 6.99
CA THR A 36 -12.75 -17.46 6.11
C THR A 36 -12.03 -18.57 6.86
N GLU A 37 -12.03 -19.78 6.30
CA GLU A 37 -11.29 -20.91 6.85
C GLU A 37 -9.82 -20.86 6.44
N TRP A 38 -8.95 -21.23 7.37
CA TRP A 38 -7.50 -21.18 7.22
C TRP A 38 -6.88 -22.52 7.55
N LYS A 39 -6.01 -23.01 6.67
CA LYS A 39 -5.16 -24.17 6.90
C LYS A 39 -3.80 -23.70 7.41
N ASN A 40 -3.35 -24.22 8.55
CA ASN A 40 -1.99 -23.97 9.04
C ASN A 40 -0.95 -24.55 8.07
N LEU A 41 0.12 -23.80 7.85
CA LEU A 41 1.28 -24.23 7.08
C LEU A 41 2.43 -24.55 8.04
N GLU A 42 3.19 -25.59 7.72
CA GLU A 42 4.44 -25.87 8.41
C GLU A 42 5.50 -24.87 7.97
N LEU A 43 6.22 -24.31 8.94
CA LEU A 43 7.28 -23.34 8.71
C LEU A 43 8.64 -23.99 8.96
N PRO A 44 9.66 -23.67 8.14
CA PRO A 44 11.03 -24.00 8.47
C PRO A 44 11.41 -23.40 9.84
N PRO A 45 12.11 -24.12 10.73
CA PRO A 45 12.49 -23.63 12.05
C PRO A 45 13.23 -22.29 12.02
N GLU A 46 14.06 -22.09 10.99
CA GLU A 46 14.86 -20.88 10.76
C GLU A 46 14.14 -19.77 9.98
N SER A 47 12.84 -19.95 9.64
CA SER A 47 12.09 -18.97 8.84
C SER A 47 11.95 -17.61 9.51
N GLY A 48 11.99 -17.56 10.85
CA GLY A 48 11.75 -16.33 11.61
C GLY A 48 10.33 -15.78 11.46
N PHE A 49 9.36 -16.63 11.11
CA PHE A 49 7.92 -16.35 11.16
C PHE A 49 7.31 -17.17 12.29
N SER A 50 6.35 -16.60 13.04
CA SER A 50 5.75 -17.31 14.18
C SER A 50 4.56 -18.18 13.78
N ALA A 51 3.87 -17.85 12.69
CA ALA A 51 2.87 -18.71 12.07
C ALA A 51 2.64 -18.33 10.61
N ALA A 52 2.24 -19.32 9.81
CA ALA A 52 1.75 -19.11 8.46
C ALA A 52 0.48 -19.94 8.23
N ARG A 53 -0.46 -19.36 7.51
CA ARG A 53 -1.75 -19.99 7.18
C ARG A 53 -2.10 -19.70 5.73
N GLU A 54 -2.83 -20.61 5.10
CA GLU A 54 -3.37 -20.44 3.77
C GLU A 54 -4.90 -20.47 3.81
N SER A 55 -5.56 -19.55 3.10
CA SER A 55 -7.01 -19.56 3.00
C SER A 55 -7.49 -20.77 2.21
N ILE A 56 -8.70 -21.27 2.51
CA ILE A 56 -9.23 -22.49 1.89
C ILE A 56 -9.38 -22.38 0.35
N ASP A 57 -9.63 -21.17 -0.16
CA ASP A 57 -9.69 -20.87 -1.60
C ASP A 57 -8.31 -20.75 -2.25
N GLY A 58 -7.24 -20.85 -1.46
CA GLY A 58 -5.85 -20.74 -1.89
C GLY A 58 -5.44 -19.35 -2.38
N LYS A 59 -6.27 -18.31 -2.20
CA LYS A 59 -5.97 -16.94 -2.68
C LYS A 59 -4.98 -16.21 -1.77
N PHE A 60 -5.09 -16.42 -0.46
CA PHE A 60 -4.35 -15.67 0.55
C PHE A 60 -3.43 -16.54 1.40
N ARG A 61 -2.32 -15.94 1.83
CA ARG A 61 -1.56 -16.38 2.99
C ARG A 61 -1.64 -15.32 4.10
N LEU A 62 -1.69 -15.78 5.34
CA LEU A 62 -1.59 -14.93 6.53
C LEU A 62 -0.34 -15.33 7.28
N VAL A 63 0.62 -14.41 7.42
CA VAL A 63 1.94 -14.67 8.03
C VAL A 63 2.14 -13.74 9.21
N ASP A 64 2.49 -14.34 10.35
CA ASP A 64 2.76 -13.65 11.60
C ASP A 64 4.27 -13.40 11.76
N ILE A 65 4.62 -12.17 12.10
CA ILE A 65 5.98 -11.74 12.50
C ILE A 65 5.97 -11.25 13.94
N GLU A 66 7.09 -11.44 14.64
CA GLU A 66 7.26 -10.98 16.03
C GLU A 66 7.90 -9.59 16.10
N GLU A 67 8.41 -9.09 14.97
CA GLU A 67 9.07 -7.81 14.85
C GLU A 67 8.16 -6.70 14.31
N ILE A 68 8.61 -5.45 14.45
CA ILE A 68 7.91 -4.30 13.86
C ILE A 68 8.11 -4.32 12.34
N HIS A 69 7.00 -4.35 11.61
CA HIS A 69 6.92 -4.51 10.16
C HIS A 69 7.67 -3.44 9.35
N VAL A 70 7.79 -2.19 9.84
CA VAL A 70 8.47 -1.12 9.08
C VAL A 70 9.98 -1.36 8.89
N PHE A 71 10.59 -2.25 9.68
CA PHE A 71 12.01 -2.59 9.61
C PHE A 71 12.28 -3.92 8.86
N GLN A 72 11.28 -4.47 8.16
CA GLN A 72 11.38 -5.76 7.49
C GLN A 72 11.83 -5.63 6.02
N ASP A 73 12.98 -5.00 5.79
CA ASP A 73 13.60 -4.99 4.46
C ASP A 73 13.96 -6.41 4.00
N GLY A 74 13.73 -6.71 2.72
CA GLY A 74 13.95 -8.04 2.15
C GLY A 74 12.95 -9.12 2.62
N LEU A 75 11.79 -8.72 3.18
CA LEU A 75 10.76 -9.65 3.64
C LEU A 75 10.25 -10.58 2.54
N ASP A 76 10.15 -10.09 1.31
CA ASP A 76 9.79 -10.89 0.14
C ASP A 76 10.78 -12.05 -0.10
N ARG A 77 12.08 -11.81 0.01
CA ARG A 77 13.11 -12.85 -0.08
C ARG A 77 13.05 -13.82 1.11
N LYS A 78 12.74 -13.32 2.32
CA LYS A 78 12.55 -14.16 3.51
C LYS A 78 11.34 -15.09 3.35
N LEU A 79 10.24 -14.58 2.79
CA LEU A 79 9.05 -15.35 2.44
C LEU A 79 9.37 -16.42 1.38
N GLU A 80 10.06 -16.06 0.30
CA GLU A 80 10.52 -16.99 -0.74
C GLU A 80 11.37 -18.12 -0.16
N ALA A 81 12.37 -17.77 0.68
CA ALA A 81 13.25 -18.73 1.33
C ALA A 81 12.52 -19.69 2.29
N ALA A 82 11.39 -19.24 2.87
CA ALA A 82 10.53 -20.07 3.70
C ALA A 82 9.54 -20.93 2.88
N GLY A 83 9.61 -20.91 1.55
CA GLY A 83 8.67 -21.62 0.67
C GLY A 83 7.31 -20.93 0.54
N LEU A 84 7.23 -19.63 0.84
CA LEU A 84 6.01 -18.83 0.83
C LEU A 84 6.09 -17.68 -0.19
N PRO A 85 6.39 -17.93 -1.49
CA PRO A 85 6.52 -16.87 -2.49
C PRO A 85 5.27 -15.99 -2.52
N ALA A 86 5.45 -14.67 -2.60
CA ALA A 86 4.35 -13.70 -2.58
C ALA A 86 4.19 -13.02 -3.95
N SER A 87 2.94 -12.85 -4.40
CA SER A 87 2.61 -12.04 -5.59
C SER A 87 2.23 -10.60 -5.23
N LEU A 88 1.83 -10.38 -3.98
CA LEU A 88 1.53 -9.10 -3.35
C LEU A 88 1.72 -9.26 -1.84
N ILE A 89 2.28 -8.25 -1.18
CA ILE A 89 2.37 -8.17 0.27
C ILE A 89 1.44 -7.06 0.78
N ILE A 90 0.55 -7.40 1.71
CA ILE A 90 -0.34 -6.43 2.37
C ILE A 90 0.05 -6.40 3.84
N PHE A 91 0.57 -5.27 4.32
CA PHE A 91 0.82 -5.06 5.75
C PHE A 91 -0.47 -4.59 6.42
N ALA A 92 -1.04 -5.42 7.30
CA ALA A 92 -2.10 -5.00 8.21
C ALA A 92 -1.44 -4.29 9.39
N SER A 93 -1.68 -2.99 9.56
CA SER A 93 -0.83 -2.14 10.42
C SER A 93 -1.65 -1.08 11.15
N LYS A 94 -1.04 -0.42 12.13
CA LYS A 94 -1.55 0.81 12.71
C LYS A 94 -0.99 2.03 11.98
N HIS A 95 -1.83 3.04 11.83
CA HIS A 95 -1.38 4.40 11.61
C HIS A 95 -1.30 5.15 12.93
N ARG A 96 -0.25 5.95 13.15
CA ARG A 96 -0.12 6.84 14.31
C ARG A 96 0.06 8.28 13.83
N SER A 97 -0.89 9.14 14.21
CA SER A 97 -0.84 10.58 13.95
C SER A 97 -1.00 11.37 15.24
N LYS A 98 -0.29 12.52 15.32
CA LYS A 98 -0.48 13.49 16.41
C LYS A 98 -1.83 14.20 16.34
N GLU A 99 -2.48 14.15 15.18
CA GLU A 99 -3.74 14.84 14.94
C GLU A 99 -4.94 14.00 15.41
N GLU A 100 -4.68 12.75 15.86
CA GLU A 100 -5.63 11.81 16.46
C GLU A 100 -6.90 11.61 15.64
N ILE A 101 -6.77 11.69 14.31
CA ILE A 101 -7.88 11.50 13.37
C ILE A 101 -8.23 10.02 13.29
N ASN A 102 -9.50 9.69 13.53
CA ASN A 102 -10.06 8.36 13.23
C ASN A 102 -9.91 8.11 11.73
N SER A 103 -9.05 7.18 11.34
CA SER A 103 -8.72 6.99 9.93
C SER A 103 -8.58 5.53 9.55
N LEU A 104 -8.95 5.22 8.32
CA LEU A 104 -8.63 3.98 7.62
C LEU A 104 -7.81 4.37 6.41
N THR A 105 -6.59 3.85 6.32
CA THR A 105 -5.63 4.36 5.35
C THR A 105 -4.95 3.28 4.54
N VAL A 106 -4.45 3.70 3.37
CA VAL A 106 -3.66 2.85 2.48
C VAL A 106 -2.53 3.66 1.86
N HIS A 107 -1.31 3.11 1.84
CA HIS A 107 -0.17 3.73 1.16
C HIS A 107 0.90 2.72 0.76
N CYS A 108 1.88 3.23 0.01
CA CYS A 108 3.12 2.53 -0.31
C CYS A 108 4.26 3.08 0.55
N THR A 109 5.26 2.25 0.80
CA THR A 109 6.45 2.61 1.57
C THR A 109 7.56 3.20 0.69
N GLY A 110 8.42 4.00 1.32
CA GLY A 110 9.49 4.73 0.64
C GLY A 110 10.02 5.88 1.48
N ASN A 111 11.31 6.19 1.32
CA ASN A 111 11.96 7.33 1.98
C ASN A 111 12.49 8.32 0.93
N PRO A 112 11.74 9.41 0.63
CA PRO A 112 12.15 10.38 -0.39
C PRO A 112 13.37 11.23 -0.02
N SER A 113 13.70 11.34 1.28
CA SER A 113 14.79 12.17 1.80
C SER A 113 16.09 11.38 1.94
N GLY A 114 17.15 12.05 2.41
CA GLY A 114 18.43 11.42 2.79
C GLY A 114 18.40 10.67 4.12
N GLU A 115 17.23 10.49 4.74
CA GLU A 115 17.05 9.82 6.02
C GLU A 115 15.99 8.71 5.92
N ALA A 116 16.16 7.66 6.72
CA ALA A 116 15.21 6.54 6.82
C ALA A 116 14.98 6.20 8.31
N ARG A 117 14.28 7.08 9.03
CA ARG A 117 14.15 6.99 10.51
C ARG A 117 13.27 5.83 10.97
N LEU A 118 12.32 5.41 10.13
CA LEU A 118 11.35 4.36 10.44
C LEU A 118 11.51 3.21 9.43
N GLY A 119 12.73 2.68 9.33
CA GLY A 119 13.08 1.56 8.47
C GLY A 119 13.23 1.92 6.99
N GLY A 120 13.72 0.96 6.21
CA GLY A 120 14.09 1.19 4.82
C GLY A 120 15.44 1.87 4.65
N HIS A 121 15.75 2.17 3.40
CA HIS A 121 16.94 2.90 2.97
C HIS A 121 16.57 4.32 2.51
N PRO A 122 17.43 5.32 2.73
CA PRO A 122 17.24 6.66 2.17
C PRO A 122 17.16 6.64 0.64
N LYS A 123 16.35 7.52 0.06
CA LYS A 123 16.18 7.66 -1.41
C LYS A 123 15.70 6.41 -2.12
N GLU A 124 15.03 5.51 -1.40
CA GLU A 124 14.49 4.28 -1.94
C GLU A 124 12.99 4.17 -1.73
N LEU A 125 12.29 3.61 -2.72
CA LEU A 125 10.85 3.35 -2.70
C LEU A 125 10.61 1.84 -2.83
N ALA A 126 9.60 1.27 -2.16
CA ALA A 126 9.20 -0.12 -2.42
C ALA A 126 8.44 -0.26 -3.74
N VAL A 127 8.32 -1.47 -4.29
CA VAL A 127 7.38 -1.72 -5.39
C VAL A 127 5.95 -1.58 -4.86
N SER A 128 5.14 -0.76 -5.54
CA SER A 128 3.76 -0.45 -5.16
C SER A 128 2.74 -1.36 -5.85
N SER A 129 1.53 -1.45 -5.30
CA SER A 129 0.38 -2.09 -5.96
C SER A 129 -0.82 -1.14 -6.08
N PRO A 130 -0.86 -0.28 -7.13
CA PRO A 130 -1.96 0.69 -7.32
C PRO A 130 -3.35 0.05 -7.42
N ALA A 131 -3.46 -1.13 -8.05
CA ALA A 131 -4.73 -1.86 -8.13
C ALA A 131 -5.25 -2.28 -6.75
N ALA A 132 -4.37 -2.89 -5.94
CA ALA A 132 -4.71 -3.26 -4.56
C ALA A 132 -5.04 -2.04 -3.71
N MET A 133 -4.27 -0.95 -3.86
CA MET A 133 -4.50 0.29 -3.14
C MET A 133 -5.89 0.85 -3.40
N LYS A 134 -6.29 0.94 -4.68
CA LYS A 134 -7.63 1.38 -5.06
C LYS A 134 -8.70 0.46 -4.48
N SER A 135 -8.55 -0.85 -4.71
CA SER A 135 -9.54 -1.83 -4.30
C SER A 135 -9.78 -1.80 -2.79
N ILE A 136 -8.73 -1.76 -1.98
CA ILE A 136 -8.83 -1.78 -0.52
C ILE A 136 -9.40 -0.47 -0.01
N LEU A 137 -8.91 0.69 -0.50
CA LEU A 137 -9.41 1.98 -0.03
C LEU A 137 -10.88 2.21 -0.40
N SER A 138 -11.28 1.84 -1.62
CA SER A 138 -12.69 1.87 -2.05
C SER A 138 -13.55 0.91 -1.21
N GLY A 139 -13.04 -0.29 -0.90
CA GLY A 139 -13.70 -1.25 0.00
C GLY A 139 -13.91 -0.68 1.41
N MET A 140 -12.86 -0.09 1.99
CA MET A 140 -12.92 0.57 3.30
C MET A 140 -13.94 1.71 3.28
N LYS A 141 -13.94 2.54 2.24
CA LYS A 141 -14.88 3.67 2.12
C LYS A 141 -16.33 3.20 2.10
N LYS A 142 -16.62 2.17 1.31
CA LYS A 142 -17.95 1.58 1.20
C LYS A 142 -18.39 0.99 2.53
N LEU A 143 -17.61 0.08 3.10
CA LEU A 143 -17.97 -0.67 4.31
C LEU A 143 -18.07 0.24 5.56
N ALA A 144 -17.17 1.23 5.69
CA ALA A 144 -17.27 2.23 6.74
C ALA A 144 -18.55 3.05 6.62
N GLY A 145 -18.95 3.41 5.39
CA GLY A 145 -20.22 4.10 5.12
C GLY A 145 -21.44 3.25 5.47
N GLU A 146 -21.46 1.98 5.07
CA GLU A 146 -22.55 1.03 5.39
C GLU A 146 -22.72 0.82 6.90
N LYS A 147 -21.62 0.77 7.66
CA LYS A 147 -21.64 0.68 9.13
C LYS A 147 -21.88 2.03 9.82
N GLY A 148 -21.88 3.14 9.08
CA GLY A 148 -21.99 4.49 9.65
C GLY A 148 -20.79 4.94 10.48
N LEU A 149 -19.62 4.30 10.30
CA LEU A 149 -18.39 4.61 11.02
C LEU A 149 -17.91 6.02 10.70
N LYS A 150 -17.55 6.76 11.75
CA LYS A 150 -17.01 8.12 11.65
C LYS A 150 -15.50 8.09 11.54
N TYR A 151 -15.02 7.51 10.44
CA TYR A 151 -13.62 7.40 10.07
C TYR A 151 -13.38 8.10 8.73
N ASP A 152 -12.28 8.85 8.65
CA ASP A 152 -11.76 9.35 7.40
C ASP A 152 -11.09 8.21 6.65
N VAL A 153 -11.54 7.95 5.42
CA VAL A 153 -10.95 6.92 4.57
C VAL A 153 -10.09 7.62 3.52
N THR A 154 -8.78 7.47 3.64
CA THR A 154 -7.84 8.28 2.86
C THR A 154 -6.56 7.55 2.50
N LEU A 155 -5.96 7.94 1.38
CA LEU A 155 -4.56 7.62 1.14
C LEU A 155 -3.66 8.28 2.19
N GLU A 156 -2.48 7.71 2.35
CA GLU A 156 -1.32 8.42 2.86
C GLU A 156 -0.26 8.58 1.78
N VAL A 157 0.60 9.58 1.96
CA VAL A 157 1.77 9.75 1.10
C VAL A 157 2.80 8.65 1.31
N THR A 158 3.74 8.53 0.38
CA THR A 158 4.83 7.56 0.50
C THR A 158 5.77 7.93 1.63
N HIS A 159 5.90 7.05 2.62
CA HIS A 159 6.76 7.26 3.78
C HIS A 159 7.15 5.93 4.44
N HIS A 160 8.21 5.99 5.27
CA HIS A 160 8.78 4.90 6.08
C HIS A 160 9.17 3.63 5.29
N GLY A 161 9.74 2.65 5.99
CA GLY A 161 10.12 1.36 5.44
C GLY A 161 9.03 0.28 5.59
N PRO A 162 9.27 -0.93 5.08
CA PRO A 162 10.47 -1.34 4.35
C PRO A 162 10.51 -0.72 2.95
N THR A 163 11.69 -0.53 2.39
CA THR A 163 11.88 -0.04 1.01
C THR A 163 12.51 -1.09 0.10
N GLU A 164 13.24 -2.05 0.67
CA GLU A 164 13.86 -3.15 -0.06
C GLU A 164 12.85 -4.29 -0.27
N LEU A 165 11.80 -4.02 -1.05
CA LEU A 165 10.82 -5.01 -1.49
C LEU A 165 10.65 -4.96 -3.01
N SER A 166 10.91 -6.10 -3.65
CA SER A 166 10.75 -6.32 -5.09
C SER A 166 9.35 -6.83 -5.46
N VAL A 167 8.70 -7.55 -4.54
CA VAL A 167 7.27 -7.90 -4.66
C VAL A 167 6.43 -6.65 -4.38
N PRO A 168 5.38 -6.37 -5.18
CA PRO A 168 4.46 -5.27 -4.92
C PRO A 168 3.91 -5.32 -3.49
N SER A 169 3.87 -4.18 -2.81
CA SER A 169 3.43 -4.08 -1.43
C SER A 169 2.64 -2.82 -1.15
N ILE A 170 1.75 -2.91 -0.16
CA ILE A 170 1.00 -1.79 0.40
C ILE A 170 0.76 -1.99 1.89
N TYR A 171 0.47 -0.90 2.57
CA TYR A 171 -0.04 -0.87 3.92
C TYR A 171 -1.55 -0.63 3.90
N ALA A 172 -2.28 -1.32 4.78
CA ALA A 172 -3.70 -1.12 5.02
C ALA A 172 -3.89 -0.96 6.53
N GLU A 173 -4.27 0.24 6.96
CA GLU A 173 -4.09 0.64 8.36
C GLU A 173 -5.35 1.16 9.04
N ILE A 174 -5.30 1.13 10.36
CA ILE A 174 -6.27 1.76 11.26
C ILE A 174 -5.53 2.81 12.08
N GLY A 175 -6.06 4.03 12.12
CA GLY A 175 -5.49 5.15 12.83
C GLY A 175 -6.50 5.91 13.69
N SER A 176 -6.06 6.74 14.64
CA SER A 176 -4.64 7.12 14.85
C SER A 176 -4.11 6.80 16.25
N THR A 177 -4.95 6.25 17.13
CA THR A 177 -4.62 5.94 18.53
C THR A 177 -5.06 4.54 18.90
N GLU A 178 -4.64 4.06 20.07
CA GLU A 178 -5.01 2.76 20.63
C GLU A 178 -6.53 2.51 20.61
N LYS A 179 -7.33 3.55 20.89
CA LYS A 179 -8.79 3.47 20.80
C LYS A 179 -9.28 3.00 19.43
N GLN A 180 -8.67 3.46 18.35
CA GLN A 180 -9.05 3.05 16.99
C GLN A 180 -8.38 1.73 16.61
N TRP A 181 -7.14 1.49 17.05
CA TRP A 181 -6.44 0.23 16.79
C TRP A 181 -7.18 -0.98 17.37
N GLU A 182 -7.86 -0.80 18.51
CA GLU A 182 -8.68 -1.82 19.16
C GLU A 182 -10.16 -1.78 18.74
N ASP A 183 -10.58 -0.86 17.86
CA ASP A 183 -11.96 -0.76 17.41
C ASP A 183 -12.33 -1.97 16.53
N PRO A 184 -13.21 -2.88 16.98
CA PRO A 184 -13.53 -4.09 16.23
C PRO A 184 -14.26 -3.79 14.91
N ASP A 185 -15.01 -2.70 14.82
CA ASP A 185 -15.68 -2.34 13.57
C ASP A 185 -14.66 -1.87 12.52
N ALA A 186 -13.64 -1.11 12.94
CA ALA A 186 -12.54 -0.71 12.07
C ALA A 186 -11.71 -1.93 11.62
N GLY A 187 -11.43 -2.86 12.55
CA GLY A 187 -10.78 -4.14 12.29
C GLY A 187 -11.52 -4.98 11.24
N GLU A 188 -12.84 -5.11 11.40
CA GLU A 188 -13.69 -5.84 10.46
C GLU A 188 -13.71 -5.19 9.07
N VAL A 189 -13.82 -3.85 8.99
CA VAL A 189 -13.81 -3.11 7.73
C VAL A 189 -12.49 -3.31 6.99
N ALA A 190 -11.35 -3.18 7.67
CA ALA A 190 -10.05 -3.40 7.07
C ALA A 190 -9.88 -4.85 6.60
N ALA A 191 -10.21 -5.83 7.45
CA ALA A 191 -10.10 -7.25 7.12
C ALA A 191 -10.96 -7.65 5.90
N LYS A 192 -12.23 -7.22 5.86
CA LYS A 192 -13.12 -7.46 4.72
C LYS A 192 -12.60 -6.80 3.45
N SER A 193 -12.06 -5.58 3.54
CA SER A 193 -11.50 -4.87 2.39
C SER A 193 -10.25 -5.58 1.83
N ILE A 194 -9.39 -6.11 2.72
CA ILE A 194 -8.21 -6.90 2.34
C ILE A 194 -8.63 -8.20 1.64
N LEU A 195 -9.57 -8.97 2.18
CA LEU A 195 -10.02 -10.23 1.56
C LEU A 195 -10.76 -10.01 0.23
N ALA A 196 -11.41 -8.86 0.07
CA ALA A 196 -12.07 -8.45 -1.17
C ALA A 196 -11.11 -7.83 -2.20
N VAL A 197 -9.80 -7.78 -1.95
CA VAL A 197 -8.85 -7.12 -2.85
C VAL A 197 -8.93 -7.69 -4.27
N SER A 198 -9.04 -6.77 -5.22
CA SER A 198 -8.94 -6.99 -6.66
C SER A 198 -7.61 -6.44 -7.17
N LEU A 199 -6.98 -7.19 -8.09
CA LEU A 199 -5.77 -6.79 -8.80
C LEU A 199 -6.06 -6.41 -10.26
N GLU A 200 -7.32 -6.08 -10.57
CA GLU A 200 -7.69 -5.58 -11.87
C GLU A 200 -6.90 -4.32 -12.21
N LYS A 201 -6.34 -4.28 -13.43
CA LYS A 201 -5.47 -3.19 -13.85
C LYS A 201 -6.25 -1.87 -13.90
N VAL A 202 -5.64 -0.83 -13.35
CA VAL A 202 -6.19 0.53 -13.29
C VAL A 202 -5.19 1.51 -13.90
N PRO A 203 -5.63 2.65 -14.47
CA PRO A 203 -4.73 3.71 -14.87
C PRO A 203 -3.98 4.27 -13.65
N VAL A 204 -2.66 4.40 -13.75
CA VAL A 204 -1.81 4.75 -12.59
C VAL A 204 -1.20 6.13 -12.72
N ALA A 205 -1.31 6.93 -11.66
CA ALA A 205 -0.64 8.21 -11.51
C ALA A 205 0.49 8.19 -10.46
N VAL A 206 1.55 8.96 -10.68
CA VAL A 206 2.40 9.46 -9.57
C VAL A 206 1.86 10.81 -9.09
N GLY A 207 1.65 10.97 -7.79
CA GLY A 207 1.11 12.19 -7.21
C GLY A 207 2.17 13.09 -6.57
N PHE A 208 2.03 14.41 -6.77
CA PHE A 208 2.90 15.41 -6.15
C PHE A 208 2.08 16.53 -5.52
N GLY A 209 2.53 16.98 -4.34
CA GLY A 209 1.83 17.96 -3.54
C GLY A 209 0.79 17.35 -2.60
N GLY A 210 0.12 18.22 -1.85
CA GLY A 210 -0.81 17.88 -0.78
C GLY A 210 -0.13 17.82 0.59
N GLY A 211 -0.93 17.47 1.60
CA GLY A 211 -0.45 17.10 2.92
C GLY A 211 -0.22 15.58 3.04
N HIS A 212 0.02 15.12 4.27
CA HIS A 212 0.27 13.71 4.58
C HIS A 212 -0.84 12.76 4.11
N TYR A 213 -2.10 13.18 4.24
CA TYR A 213 -3.28 12.38 3.84
C TYR A 213 -3.66 12.51 2.35
N ALA A 214 -2.85 13.16 1.51
CA ALA A 214 -3.06 13.22 0.05
C ALA A 214 -4.53 13.46 -0.42
N MET A 215 -5.28 14.35 0.26
CA MET A 215 -6.75 14.44 0.15
C MET A 215 -7.30 14.58 -1.27
N ARG A 216 -6.60 15.28 -2.17
CA ARG A 216 -7.03 15.42 -3.57
C ARG A 216 -6.81 14.13 -4.35
N GLN A 217 -5.69 13.46 -4.10
CA GLN A 217 -5.40 12.15 -4.66
C GLN A 217 -6.40 11.10 -4.15
N THR A 218 -6.74 11.13 -2.87
CA THR A 218 -7.82 10.32 -2.28
C THR A 218 -9.13 10.53 -3.04
N GLY A 219 -9.56 11.79 -3.24
CA GLY A 219 -10.77 12.10 -4.00
C GLY A 219 -10.73 11.57 -5.43
N LEU A 220 -9.63 11.80 -6.16
CA LEU A 220 -9.48 11.28 -7.52
C LEU A 220 -9.51 9.75 -7.57
N LEU A 221 -8.85 9.06 -6.65
CA LEU A 221 -8.86 7.60 -6.59
C LEU A 221 -10.26 7.06 -6.32
N LEU A 222 -11.01 7.67 -5.39
CA LEU A 222 -12.35 7.20 -5.03
C LEU A 222 -13.42 7.55 -6.06
N GLU A 223 -13.25 8.64 -6.81
CA GLU A 223 -14.29 9.20 -7.71
C GLU A 223 -14.04 8.92 -9.19
N THR A 224 -12.92 8.27 -9.54
CA THR A 224 -12.56 7.93 -10.93
C THR A 224 -12.04 6.50 -11.01
N LYS A 225 -11.68 6.00 -12.19
CA LYS A 225 -11.11 4.67 -12.43
C LYS A 225 -9.62 4.58 -12.09
N ILE A 226 -8.94 5.72 -11.85
CA ILE A 226 -7.49 5.73 -11.62
C ILE A 226 -7.12 5.22 -10.23
N SER A 227 -5.83 4.93 -10.07
CA SER A 227 -5.17 4.81 -8.76
C SER A 227 -3.86 5.60 -8.75
N PHE A 228 -3.22 5.62 -7.59
CA PHE A 228 -1.90 6.20 -7.41
C PHE A 228 -0.89 5.11 -7.07
N GLY A 229 0.35 5.31 -7.54
CA GLY A 229 1.52 4.62 -7.03
C GLY A 229 2.09 5.38 -5.84
N HIS A 230 3.24 6.02 -6.05
CA HIS A 230 3.84 6.88 -5.04
C HIS A 230 3.22 8.28 -5.02
N ASN A 231 3.12 8.83 -3.82
CA ASN A 231 2.61 10.17 -3.56
C ASN A 231 3.64 10.96 -2.75
N PHE A 232 4.05 12.13 -3.25
CA PHE A 232 5.02 12.99 -2.58
C PHE A 232 4.34 14.26 -2.05
N PRO A 233 4.26 14.47 -0.72
CA PRO A 233 3.66 15.64 -0.12
C PRO A 233 4.50 16.89 -0.37
N LYS A 234 3.90 18.07 -0.20
CA LYS A 234 4.58 19.36 -0.41
C LYS A 234 5.90 19.52 0.36
N TYR A 235 6.01 18.93 1.56
CA TYR A 235 7.19 19.04 2.42
C TYR A 235 8.32 18.08 2.06
N GLN A 236 8.12 17.17 1.09
CA GLN A 236 9.17 16.29 0.58
C GLN A 236 9.62 16.64 -0.84
N LEU A 237 8.95 17.59 -1.52
CA LEU A 237 9.24 17.92 -2.93
C LEU A 237 10.67 18.43 -3.15
N GLU A 238 11.29 19.04 -2.14
CA GLU A 238 12.69 19.46 -2.22
C GLU A 238 13.65 18.27 -2.46
N PHE A 239 13.30 17.09 -1.95
CA PHE A 239 14.06 15.86 -2.11
C PHE A 239 13.69 15.09 -3.37
N VAL A 240 12.66 15.49 -4.11
CA VAL A 240 12.25 14.79 -5.34
C VAL A 240 13.21 15.19 -6.47
N ASP A 241 14.07 14.26 -6.85
CA ASP A 241 15.02 14.36 -7.96
C ASP A 241 14.68 13.38 -9.10
N GLU A 242 15.42 13.44 -10.21
CA GLU A 242 15.15 12.61 -11.40
C GLU A 242 15.22 11.11 -11.10
N ALA A 243 16.15 10.68 -10.24
CA ALA A 243 16.29 9.28 -9.87
C ALA A 243 15.09 8.79 -9.05
N LEU A 244 14.59 9.62 -8.12
CA LEU A 244 13.42 9.27 -7.32
C LEU A 244 12.13 9.24 -8.14
N VAL A 245 11.94 10.19 -9.07
CA VAL A 245 10.78 10.16 -9.99
C VAL A 245 10.85 8.94 -10.89
N ARG A 246 12.02 8.59 -11.42
CA ARG A 246 12.20 7.36 -12.21
C ARG A 246 11.81 6.12 -11.42
N GLN A 247 12.31 5.98 -10.19
CA GLN A 247 11.89 4.89 -9.29
C GLN A 247 10.38 4.88 -9.10
N ALA A 248 9.77 6.04 -8.82
CA ALA A 248 8.35 6.13 -8.56
C ALA A 248 7.51 5.68 -9.77
N VAL A 249 7.92 6.06 -10.98
CA VAL A 249 7.26 5.65 -12.22
C VAL A 249 7.41 4.16 -12.46
N GLU A 250 8.63 3.63 -12.39
CA GLU A 250 8.94 2.22 -12.67
C GLU A 250 8.30 1.28 -11.63
N LYS A 251 8.43 1.60 -10.34
CA LYS A 251 7.92 0.79 -9.21
C LYS A 251 6.41 0.90 -9.01
N SER A 252 5.73 1.74 -9.79
CA SER A 252 4.26 1.80 -9.80
C SER A 252 3.62 1.50 -11.14
N GLY A 253 4.40 1.45 -12.23
CA GLY A 253 3.85 1.38 -13.58
C GLY A 253 3.02 2.62 -13.94
N ALA A 254 3.40 3.80 -13.42
CA ALA A 254 2.66 5.03 -13.67
C ALA A 254 2.66 5.44 -15.14
N GLU A 255 1.49 5.82 -15.63
CA GLU A 255 1.25 6.23 -17.02
C GLU A 255 1.22 7.76 -17.17
N PHE A 256 0.93 8.46 -16.07
CA PHE A 256 0.89 9.91 -16.02
C PHE A 256 1.21 10.42 -14.61
N ALA A 257 1.30 11.73 -14.47
CA ALA A 257 1.50 12.39 -13.19
C ALA A 257 0.32 13.31 -12.86
N TYR A 258 0.12 13.55 -11.57
CA TYR A 258 -0.86 14.49 -11.06
C TYR A 258 -0.20 15.45 -10.06
N PHE A 259 -0.51 16.73 -10.19
CA PHE A 259 -0.06 17.78 -9.27
C PHE A 259 -1.25 18.34 -8.50
N ASP A 260 -1.20 18.31 -7.16
CA ASP A 260 -1.97 19.26 -6.33
C ASP A 260 -1.32 20.64 -6.45
N ARG A 261 -1.60 21.31 -7.57
CA ARG A 261 -0.96 22.57 -7.96
C ARG A 261 -1.13 23.66 -6.91
N LYS A 262 -2.19 23.64 -6.09
CA LYS A 262 -2.46 24.65 -5.06
C LYS A 262 -1.52 24.52 -3.86
N SER A 263 -1.00 23.33 -3.62
CA SER A 263 -0.08 23.04 -2.52
C SER A 263 1.40 23.20 -2.86
N MET A 264 1.74 23.21 -4.16
CA MET A 264 3.12 23.19 -4.65
C MET A 264 3.63 24.59 -4.97
N LYS A 265 4.92 24.84 -4.70
CA LYS A 265 5.61 26.06 -5.18
C LYS A 265 5.76 26.02 -6.70
N SER A 266 5.83 27.19 -7.32
CA SER A 266 6.06 27.32 -8.77
C SER A 266 7.36 26.65 -9.21
N GLU A 267 8.41 26.77 -8.41
CA GLU A 267 9.73 26.18 -8.67
C GLU A 267 9.69 24.65 -8.67
N ASP A 268 9.06 24.04 -7.66
CA ASP A 268 8.88 22.59 -7.58
C ASP A 268 8.10 22.06 -8.79
N ARG A 269 6.99 22.74 -9.16
CA ARG A 269 6.20 22.37 -10.34
C ARG A 269 7.04 22.40 -11.61
N LYS A 270 7.86 23.44 -11.81
CA LYS A 270 8.73 23.56 -12.98
C LYS A 270 9.75 22.42 -13.01
N LYS A 271 10.53 22.26 -11.93
CA LYS A 271 11.57 21.22 -11.81
C LYS A 271 11.01 19.81 -12.07
N ILE A 272 9.89 19.48 -11.43
CA ILE A 272 9.28 18.14 -11.55
C ILE A 272 8.66 17.95 -12.94
N SER A 273 8.10 19.00 -13.57
CA SER A 273 7.58 18.88 -14.95
C SER A 273 8.70 18.58 -15.94
N GLU A 274 9.86 19.23 -15.82
CA GLU A 274 11.02 18.98 -16.67
C GLU A 274 11.53 17.53 -16.52
N ILE A 275 11.53 17.00 -15.29
CA ILE A 275 11.88 15.59 -15.03
C ILE A 275 10.86 14.65 -15.68
N LEU A 276 9.57 14.88 -15.48
CA LEU A 276 8.51 14.03 -16.04
C LEU A 276 8.51 14.04 -17.56
N GLU A 277 8.76 15.19 -18.19
CA GLU A 277 8.87 15.31 -19.64
C GLU A 277 10.03 14.48 -20.21
N LYS A 278 11.20 14.49 -19.55
CA LYS A 278 12.33 13.61 -19.93
C LYS A 278 11.99 12.12 -19.80
N LEU A 279 11.13 11.77 -18.84
CA LEU A 279 10.65 10.40 -18.64
C LEU A 279 9.45 10.04 -19.53
N GLY A 280 8.96 10.98 -20.35
CA GLY A 280 7.82 10.76 -21.25
C GLY A 280 6.46 10.79 -20.58
N LEU A 281 6.37 11.25 -19.31
CA LEU A 281 5.10 11.33 -18.58
C LEU A 281 4.46 12.72 -18.75
N ARG A 282 3.15 12.71 -18.97
CA ARG A 282 2.34 13.93 -19.00
C ARG A 282 1.74 14.19 -17.62
N VAL A 283 1.63 15.47 -17.26
CA VAL A 283 0.88 15.89 -16.07
C VAL A 283 -0.56 16.18 -16.46
N LEU A 284 -1.52 15.45 -15.87
CA LEU A 284 -2.94 15.67 -16.09
C LEU A 284 -3.55 16.55 -14.98
N LYS A 285 -4.49 17.42 -15.36
CA LYS A 285 -5.33 18.17 -14.41
C LYS A 285 -6.46 17.31 -13.88
N GLU A 286 -7.03 17.70 -12.74
CA GLU A 286 -8.21 17.03 -12.16
C GLU A 286 -9.37 16.89 -13.16
N SER A 287 -9.63 17.95 -13.94
CA SER A 287 -10.69 17.94 -14.95
C SER A 287 -10.43 16.90 -16.04
N GLU A 288 -9.20 16.80 -16.53
CA GLU A 288 -8.81 15.83 -17.57
C GLU A 288 -8.88 14.40 -17.03
N ILE A 289 -8.47 14.18 -15.77
CA ILE A 289 -8.57 12.87 -15.13
C ILE A 289 -10.04 12.44 -15.02
N ARG A 290 -10.93 13.34 -14.57
CA ARG A 290 -12.36 13.03 -14.43
C ARG A 290 -13.05 12.80 -15.77
N GLU A 291 -12.68 13.57 -16.78
CA GLU A 291 -13.18 13.40 -18.14
C GLU A 291 -12.74 12.07 -18.75
N ASN A 292 -11.47 11.72 -18.63
CA ASN A 292 -10.91 10.51 -19.26
C ASN A 292 -11.22 9.23 -18.48
N TYR A 293 -11.36 9.33 -17.15
CA TYR A 293 -11.41 8.18 -16.26
C TYR A 293 -12.57 8.23 -15.27
N GLY A 294 -13.63 9.00 -15.51
CA GLY A 294 -14.83 8.97 -14.66
C GLY A 294 -15.35 7.55 -14.42
N LEU A 295 -15.92 7.30 -13.24
CA LEU A 295 -16.67 6.06 -13.00
C LEU A 295 -17.91 6.07 -13.91
N ASP A 296 -18.29 4.90 -14.41
CA ASP A 296 -19.53 4.78 -15.17
C ASP A 296 -20.72 4.92 -14.19
N ASP A 297 -21.76 5.66 -14.60
CA ASP A 297 -23.00 5.84 -13.83
C ASP A 297 -23.80 4.53 -13.67
#